data_AF-A0A962QXS3-F1
#
_entry.id   AF-A0A962QXS3-F1
#
_cell.length_a   1.000
_cell.length_b   1.000
_cell.length_c   1.000
_cell.angle_alpha   90.00
_cell.angle_beta   90.00
_cell.angle_gamma   90.00
#
_symmetry.space_group_name_H-M   'P 1'
#
loop_
_entity.id
_entity.type
_entity.pdbx_description
1 polymer ?
#
loop_
_entity_poly.entity_id
_entity_poly.type
_entity_poly.pdbx_seq_one_letter_code
_entity_poly.pdbx_strand_id
1 'polypeptide(L)'
;LDKRLGESEFLAGDYSIADMANWAWVRTHGWSGINIEGLDNLSRWMGAVASRPGAQRGVKVPVDIAELMDAKRKEDAEAFSKNARSMVLGAQSAEDGEKGSG
;
A
#
# COMPACT_ATOMS: atom_id res chain seq x y z
N LEU A 1 -14.38 -15.32 12.64
CA LEU A 1 -14.88 -15.12 11.26
C LEU A 1 -14.89 -16.43 10.50
N ASP A 2 -13.75 -17.10 10.36
CA ASP A 2 -13.64 -18.35 9.57
C ASP A 2 -14.71 -19.41 9.92
N LYS A 3 -14.84 -19.78 11.20
CA LYS A 3 -15.89 -20.71 11.67
C LYS A 3 -17.30 -20.32 11.19
N ARG A 4 -17.67 -19.04 11.34
CA ARG A 4 -19.00 -18.55 10.94
C ARG A 4 -19.20 -18.63 9.42
N LEU A 5 -18.16 -18.32 8.65
CA LEU A 5 -18.17 -18.36 7.20
C LEU A 5 -18.11 -19.79 6.65
N GLY A 6 -17.79 -20.78 7.49
CA GLY A 6 -17.96 -22.20 7.17
C GLY A 6 -19.43 -22.66 7.20
N GLU A 7 -20.31 -21.91 7.89
CA GLU A 7 -21.74 -22.23 7.99
C GLU A 7 -22.60 -21.45 6.99
N SER A 8 -22.05 -20.41 6.37
CA SER A 8 -22.80 -19.51 5.48
C SER A 8 -21.90 -18.78 4.50
N GLU A 9 -22.45 -18.33 3.38
CA GLU A 9 -21.70 -17.59 2.37
C GLU A 9 -21.20 -16.23 2.91
N PHE A 10 -22.08 -15.51 3.60
CA PHE A 10 -21.83 -14.20 4.23
C PHE A 10 -22.13 -14.22 5.73
N LEU A 11 -21.68 -13.21 6.45
CA LEU A 11 -21.71 -13.21 7.92
C LEU A 11 -23.12 -13.35 8.49
N ALA A 12 -24.12 -12.75 7.83
CA ALA A 12 -25.51 -12.73 8.25
C ALA A 12 -26.43 -13.66 7.43
N GLY A 13 -25.87 -14.60 6.65
CA GLY A 13 -26.63 -15.32 5.63
C GLY A 13 -26.39 -14.71 4.27
N ASP A 14 -27.23 -13.75 3.90
CA ASP A 14 -27.06 -12.95 2.70
C ASP A 14 -26.06 -11.80 2.92
N TYR A 15 -25.47 -11.30 1.83
CA TYR A 15 -24.56 -10.16 1.87
C TYR A 15 -25.23 -8.94 2.51
N SER A 16 -24.57 -8.36 3.51
CA SER A 16 -25.14 -7.27 4.29
C SER A 16 -24.08 -6.24 4.73
N ILE A 17 -24.53 -5.24 5.48
CA ILE A 17 -23.65 -4.27 6.13
C ILE A 17 -22.64 -4.93 7.08
N ALA A 18 -22.94 -6.12 7.60
CA ALA A 18 -21.99 -6.86 8.44
C ALA A 18 -20.73 -7.21 7.63
N ASP A 19 -20.89 -7.68 6.39
CA ASP A 19 -19.76 -8.01 5.52
C ASP A 19 -18.95 -6.76 5.16
N MET A 20 -19.63 -5.65 4.86
CA MET A 20 -18.98 -4.38 4.56
C MET A 20 -18.13 -3.88 5.74
N ALA A 21 -18.72 -3.87 6.95
CA ALA A 21 -18.07 -3.37 8.15
C ALA A 21 -16.86 -4.23 8.55
N ASN A 22 -17.00 -5.56 8.49
CA ASN A 22 -15.91 -6.46 8.83
C ASN A 22 -14.82 -6.48 7.75
N TRP A 23 -15.18 -6.45 6.47
CA TRP A 23 -14.21 -6.51 5.38
C TRP A 23 -13.28 -5.29 5.34
N ALA A 24 -13.79 -4.11 5.73
CA ALA A 24 -12.99 -2.90 5.83
C ALA A 24 -11.74 -3.07 6.72
N TRP A 25 -11.85 -3.85 7.80
CA TRP A 25 -10.75 -4.18 8.69
C TRP A 25 -9.96 -5.40 8.24
N VAL A 26 -10.65 -6.46 7.81
CA VAL A 26 -9.98 -7.71 7.46
C VAL A 26 -9.06 -7.52 6.26
N ARG A 27 -9.44 -6.73 5.24
CA ARG A 27 -8.61 -6.52 4.04
C ARG A 27 -7.23 -5.91 4.33
N THR A 28 -7.01 -5.34 5.51
CA THR A 28 -5.74 -4.75 5.95
C THR A 28 -4.95 -5.66 6.90
N HIS A 29 -5.31 -6.95 7.00
CA HIS A 29 -4.67 -7.91 7.91
C HIS A 29 -3.15 -8.00 7.70
N GLY A 30 -2.67 -7.93 6.44
CA GLY A 30 -1.25 -8.00 6.11
C GLY A 30 -0.45 -6.83 6.68
N TRP A 31 -1.03 -5.62 6.70
CA TRP A 31 -0.39 -4.46 7.34
C TRP A 31 -0.30 -4.60 8.86
N SER A 32 -1.21 -5.38 9.45
CA SER A 32 -1.23 -5.67 10.90
C SER A 32 -0.35 -6.86 11.29
N GLY A 33 0.34 -7.51 10.33
CA GLY A 33 1.17 -8.69 10.59
C GLY A 33 0.37 -9.96 10.94
N ILE A 34 -0.93 -10.01 10.61
CA ILE A 34 -1.79 -11.15 10.93
C ILE A 34 -1.74 -12.17 9.79
N ASN A 35 -1.25 -13.37 10.09
CA ASN A 35 -1.32 -14.53 9.18
C ASN A 35 -2.75 -15.11 9.18
N ILE A 36 -3.26 -15.40 7.98
CA ILE A 36 -4.59 -15.97 7.75
C ILE A 36 -4.52 -17.30 6.99
N GLU A 37 -3.32 -17.88 6.84
CA GLU A 37 -3.13 -19.19 6.25
C GLU A 37 -3.93 -20.26 7.01
N GLY A 38 -4.58 -21.17 6.26
CA GLY A 38 -5.49 -22.17 6.81
C GLY A 38 -6.88 -21.66 7.19
N LEU A 39 -7.17 -20.36 7.00
CA LEU A 39 -8.52 -19.79 7.15
C LEU A 39 -9.21 -19.74 5.77
N ASP A 40 -9.58 -20.91 5.26
CA ASP A 40 -10.09 -21.08 3.89
C ASP A 40 -11.43 -20.37 3.67
N ASN A 41 -12.33 -20.42 4.67
CA ASN A 41 -13.64 -19.77 4.58
C ASN A 41 -13.51 -18.25 4.62
N LEU A 42 -12.59 -17.76 5.45
CA LEU A 42 -12.23 -16.35 5.50
C LEU A 42 -11.65 -15.90 4.15
N SER A 43 -10.72 -16.66 3.58
CA SER A 43 -10.08 -16.32 2.30
C SER A 43 -11.08 -16.28 1.15
N ARG A 44 -11.99 -17.26 1.07
CA ARG A 44 -13.12 -17.27 0.12
C ARG A 44 -13.96 -16.01 0.25
N TRP A 45 -14.41 -15.71 1.47
CA TRP A 45 -15.27 -14.56 1.75
C TRP A 45 -14.57 -13.23 1.42
N MET A 46 -13.29 -13.07 1.76
CA MET A 46 -12.53 -11.87 1.43
C MET A 46 -12.48 -11.61 -0.07
N GLY A 47 -12.24 -12.65 -0.87
CA GLY A 47 -12.26 -12.56 -2.33
C GLY A 47 -13.65 -12.23 -2.88
N ALA A 48 -14.70 -12.85 -2.31
CA ALA A 48 -16.08 -12.59 -2.70
C ALA A 48 -16.51 -11.14 -2.42
N VAL A 49 -16.11 -10.54 -1.29
CA VAL A 49 -16.40 -9.13 -1.00
C VAL A 49 -15.53 -8.20 -1.87
N ALA A 50 -14.25 -8.52 -2.07
CA ALA A 50 -13.32 -7.71 -2.85
C ALA A 50 -13.68 -7.60 -4.34
N SER A 51 -14.31 -8.63 -4.92
CA SER A 51 -14.74 -8.63 -6.32
C SER A 51 -15.96 -7.72 -6.59
N ARG A 52 -16.65 -7.26 -5.54
CA ARG A 52 -17.86 -6.45 -5.70
C ARG A 52 -17.51 -5.04 -6.22
N PRO A 53 -18.22 -4.51 -7.23
CA PRO A 53 -17.96 -3.16 -7.74
C PRO A 53 -18.03 -2.06 -6.67
N GLY A 54 -18.92 -2.22 -5.69
CA GLY A 54 -19.03 -1.28 -4.56
C GLY A 54 -17.79 -1.28 -3.65
N ALA A 55 -17.23 -2.46 -3.39
CA ALA A 55 -16.01 -2.59 -2.60
C ALA A 55 -14.80 -1.98 -3.32
N GLN A 56 -14.63 -2.29 -4.61
CA GLN A 56 -13.56 -1.73 -5.44
C GLN A 56 -13.60 -0.20 -5.56
N ARG A 57 -14.80 0.40 -5.62
CA ARG A 57 -14.94 1.87 -5.59
C ARG A 57 -14.70 2.42 -4.18
N GLY A 58 -15.23 1.75 -3.15
CA GLY A 58 -15.17 2.21 -1.77
C GLY A 58 -13.74 2.34 -1.24
N VAL A 59 -12.83 1.44 -1.63
CA VAL A 59 -11.42 1.50 -1.19
C VAL A 59 -10.63 2.69 -1.76
N LYS A 60 -11.21 3.41 -2.73
CA LYS A 60 -10.60 4.59 -3.38
C LYS A 60 -11.09 5.92 -2.81
N VAL A 61 -11.92 5.89 -1.77
CA VAL A 61 -12.57 7.07 -1.18
C VAL A 61 -12.05 7.29 0.25
N PRO A 62 -11.71 8.54 0.64
CA PRO A 62 -11.73 9.75 -0.18
C PRO A 62 -10.57 9.82 -1.19
N VAL A 63 -9.52 9.02 -1.02
CA VAL A 63 -8.34 9.04 -1.90
C VAL A 63 -7.85 7.63 -2.20
N ASP A 64 -7.41 7.40 -3.44
CA ASP A 64 -6.77 6.14 -3.85
C ASP A 64 -5.33 6.09 -3.31
N ILE A 65 -5.14 5.36 -2.20
CA ILE A 65 -3.83 5.25 -1.54
C ILE A 65 -2.82 4.52 -2.42
N ALA A 66 -3.22 3.58 -3.27
CA ALA A 66 -2.30 2.87 -4.14
C ALA A 66 -1.71 3.82 -5.19
N GLU A 67 -2.57 4.62 -5.81
CA GLU A 67 -2.17 5.65 -6.76
C GLU A 67 -1.25 6.71 -6.11
N LEU A 68 -1.58 7.17 -4.90
CA LEU A 68 -0.73 8.10 -4.15
C LEU A 68 0.67 7.54 -3.88
N MET A 69 0.77 6.27 -3.48
CA MET A 69 2.05 5.63 -3.17
C MET A 69 2.89 5.42 -4.44
N ASP A 70 2.26 5.10 -5.58
CA ASP A 70 2.93 5.01 -6.87
C ASP A 70 3.45 6.38 -7.34
N ALA A 71 2.68 7.45 -7.15
CA ALA A 71 3.08 8.81 -7.48
C ALA A 71 4.30 9.25 -6.66
N LYS A 72 4.28 9.04 -5.34
CA LYS A 72 5.44 9.33 -4.46
C LYS A 72 6.70 8.58 -4.88
N ARG A 73 6.59 7.28 -5.19
CA ARG A 73 7.74 6.49 -5.66
C ARG A 73 8.36 7.03 -6.94
N LYS A 74 7.56 7.59 -7.86
CA LYS A 74 8.07 8.23 -9.09
C LYS A 74 8.77 9.55 -8.78
N GLU A 75 8.16 10.36 -7.92
CA GLU A 75 8.70 11.67 -7.52
C GLU A 75 10.02 11.52 -6.72
N ASP A 76 10.12 10.49 -5.88
CA ASP A 76 11.30 10.18 -5.06
C ASP A 76 12.44 9.53 -5.87
N ALA A 77 12.14 8.78 -6.94
CA ALA A 77 13.16 8.09 -7.73
C ALA A 77 14.00 9.03 -8.61
N GLU A 78 13.37 10.00 -9.28
CA GLU A 78 14.09 10.96 -10.13
C GLU A 78 14.83 12.01 -9.29
N ALA A 79 14.22 12.48 -8.20
CA ALA A 79 14.84 13.44 -7.27
C ALA A 79 16.08 12.87 -6.58
N PHE A 80 16.04 11.59 -6.18
CA PHE A 80 17.18 10.91 -5.56
C PHE A 80 18.35 10.71 -6.54
N SER A 81 18.07 10.30 -7.79
CA SER A 81 19.11 10.12 -8.82
C SER A 81 19.80 11.44 -9.19
N LYS A 82 19.05 12.54 -9.28
CA LYS A 82 19.58 13.87 -9.61
C LYS A 82 20.54 14.40 -8.53
N ASN A 83 20.22 14.18 -7.25
CA ASN A 83 21.07 14.61 -6.13
C ASN A 83 22.31 13.72 -5.93
N ALA A 84 22.24 12.43 -6.24
CA ALA A 84 23.40 11.54 -6.14
C ALA A 84 24.53 11.90 -7.12
N ARG A 85 24.20 12.35 -8.34
CA ARG A 85 25.21 12.80 -9.32
C ARG A 85 25.88 14.12 -8.94
N SER A 86 25.17 15.05 -8.30
CA SER A 86 25.78 16.31 -7.87
C SER A 86 26.74 16.11 -6.68
N MET A 87 26.50 15.12 -5.82
CA MET A 87 27.39 14.81 -4.69
C MET A 87 28.71 14.12 -5.11
N VAL A 88 28.69 13.26 -6.14
CA VAL A 88 29.92 12.59 -6.62
C VAL A 88 30.78 13.51 -7.50
N LEU A 89 30.17 14.44 -8.23
CA LEU A 89 30.89 15.40 -9.09
C LEU A 89 31.23 16.73 -8.38
N GLY A 90 30.59 17.03 -7.24
CA GLY A 90 30.78 18.28 -6.48
C GLY A 90 31.89 18.25 -5.43
N ALA A 91 32.65 17.15 -5.30
CA ALA A 91 33.71 17.00 -4.30
C ALA A 91 35.13 17.00 -4.89
N GLN A 92 35.33 17.56 -6.09
CA GLN A 92 36.66 17.73 -6.71
C GLN A 92 36.70 19.05 -7.48
N SER A 93 36.90 20.17 -6.77
CA SER A 93 37.46 21.42 -7.30
C SER A 93 37.55 22.46 -6.17
N ALA A 94 38.44 22.27 -5.20
CA ALA A 94 38.86 23.34 -4.29
C ALA A 94 40.19 23.00 -3.62
N GLU A 95 41.22 22.68 -4.41
CA GLU A 95 42.61 22.72 -3.95
C GLU A 95 43.51 22.70 -5.20
N ASP A 96 43.56 23.83 -5.91
CA ASP A 96 44.70 24.19 -6.75
C ASP A 96 44.56 25.65 -7.19
N GLY A 97 45.41 26.51 -6.65
CA GLY A 97 45.75 27.80 -7.26
C GLY A 97 45.54 29.05 -6.42
N GLU A 98 46.46 29.31 -5.48
CA GLU A 98 46.86 30.70 -5.24
C GLU A 98 48.36 30.78 -4.85
N LYS A 99 49.21 31.00 -5.87
CA LYS A 99 50.55 31.57 -5.69
C LYS A 99 50.56 32.98 -6.33
N GLY A 100 50.77 33.99 -5.49
CA GLY A 100 51.69 35.10 -5.74
C GLY A 100 51.13 36.40 -6.32
N SER A 101 51.19 37.48 -5.54
CA SER A 101 51.82 38.77 -5.90
C SER A 101 51.48 39.84 -4.85
N GLY A 102 52.51 40.34 -4.14
CA GLY A 102 52.46 41.46 -3.20
C GLY A 102 53.80 41.60 -2.50
#